data_AF-A0AAX0Q5P1-F1
#
_entry.id   AF-A0AAX0Q5P1-F1
#
_cell.length_a   1.000
_cell.length_b   1.000
_cell.length_c   1.000
_cell.angle_alpha   90.00
_cell.angle_beta   90.00
_cell.angle_gamma   90.00
#
_symmetry.space_group_name_H-M   'P 1'
#
loop_
_entity.id
_entity.type
_entity.pdbx_description
1 polymer ?
#
loop_
_entity_poly.entity_id
_entity_poly.type
_entity_poly.pdbx_seq_one_letter_code
_entity_poly.pdbx_strand_id
1 'polypeptide(L)'
;MCASTFGSLLAKGILMIILGILMMVFTLASLFASEILLAILLIFVGITLLTAGTTFFGEAKRTWWVVVLGVLVILFGILTLIFPGIMLVYAMYVLAAAALIGGVTDLAVALMGKSAQFNRGLLAVSGILGIILGVLFLINPVISAFTIIEIAGIFFFAFGIVAIIEAFMAKSASA
;
A
#
# COMPACT_ATOMS: atom_id res chain seq x y z
N MET A 1 29.92 -5.39 17.74
CA MET A 1 28.48 -5.36 17.41
C MET A 1 28.18 -4.99 15.94
N CYS A 2 29.17 -4.66 15.09
CA CYS A 2 28.93 -4.18 13.71
C CYS A 2 28.77 -5.29 12.64
N ALA A 3 29.39 -6.48 12.84
CA ALA A 3 29.38 -7.56 11.84
C ALA A 3 28.01 -8.24 11.64
N SER A 4 27.17 -8.32 12.68
CA SER A 4 25.82 -8.90 12.57
C SER A 4 24.87 -8.02 11.76
N THR A 5 25.06 -6.70 11.79
CA THR A 5 24.21 -5.73 11.08
C THR A 5 24.54 -5.70 9.59
N PHE A 6 25.82 -5.83 9.21
CA PHE A 6 26.24 -5.88 7.80
C PHE A 6 25.61 -7.06 7.05
N GLY A 7 25.67 -8.26 7.63
CA GLY A 7 25.06 -9.45 7.03
C GLY A 7 23.54 -9.31 6.86
N SER A 8 22.86 -8.72 7.86
CA SER A 8 21.42 -8.49 7.81
C SER A 8 21.01 -7.45 6.77
N LEU A 9 21.78 -6.37 6.59
CA LEU A 9 21.49 -5.32 5.61
C LEU A 9 21.70 -5.82 4.17
N LEU A 10 22.80 -6.53 3.92
CA LEU A 10 23.08 -7.11 2.61
C LEU A 10 22.03 -8.17 2.23
N ALA A 11 21.67 -9.06 3.16
CA ALA A 11 20.64 -10.07 2.92
C ALA A 11 19.27 -9.42 2.63
N LYS A 12 18.89 -8.37 3.36
CA LYS A 12 17.65 -7.61 3.10
C LYS A 12 17.66 -6.94 1.73
N GLY A 13 18.79 -6.32 1.33
CA GLY A 13 18.94 -5.70 0.02
C GLY A 13 18.81 -6.69 -1.13
N ILE A 14 19.52 -7.82 -1.07
CA ILE A 14 19.42 -8.90 -2.05
C ILE A 14 17.99 -9.45 -2.13
N LEU A 15 17.36 -9.68 -0.98
CA LEU A 15 15.98 -10.15 -0.90
C LEU A 15 15.01 -9.16 -1.57
N MET A 16 15.14 -7.86 -1.32
CA MET A 16 14.28 -6.84 -1.94
C MET A 16 14.46 -6.75 -3.46
N ILE A 17 15.68 -6.92 -3.98
CA ILE A 17 15.93 -6.95 -5.44
C ILE A 17 15.30 -8.20 -6.06
N ILE A 18 15.53 -9.38 -5.49
CA ILE A 18 14.94 -10.63 -5.97
C ILE A 18 13.42 -10.52 -5.95
N LEU A 19 12.85 -9.99 -4.87
CA LEU A 19 11.42 -9.76 -4.74
C LEU A 19 10.90 -8.81 -5.83
N GLY A 20 11.56 -7.68 -6.07
CA GLY A 20 11.18 -6.74 -7.11
C GLY A 20 11.19 -7.35 -8.51
N ILE A 21 12.25 -8.09 -8.86
CA ILE A 21 12.35 -8.79 -10.15
C ILE A 21 11.29 -9.87 -10.27
N LEU A 22 11.05 -10.64 -9.19
CA LEU A 22 10.05 -11.70 -9.17
C LEU A 22 8.64 -11.12 -9.39
N MET A 23 8.33 -9.99 -8.76
CA MET A 23 7.05 -9.30 -8.94
C MET A 23 6.85 -8.80 -10.37
N MET A 24 7.91 -8.32 -11.03
CA MET A 24 7.86 -7.88 -12.43
C MET A 24 7.72 -9.02 -13.43
N VAL A 25 8.39 -10.15 -13.20
CA VAL A 25 8.37 -11.29 -14.13
C VAL A 25 7.09 -12.11 -13.95
N PHE A 26 6.60 -12.24 -12.72
CA PHE A 26 5.43 -13.02 -12.37
C PHE A 26 4.26 -12.14 -11.94
N THR A 27 3.95 -11.08 -12.68
CA THR A 27 2.91 -10.11 -12.30
C THR A 27 1.54 -10.79 -12.09
N LEU A 28 1.21 -11.80 -12.91
CA LEU A 28 -0.01 -12.59 -12.74
C LEU A 28 -0.02 -13.43 -11.46
N ALA A 29 1.08 -14.10 -11.12
CA ALA A 29 1.16 -14.86 -9.87
C ALA A 29 1.20 -13.93 -8.63
N SER A 30 1.81 -12.76 -8.80
CA SER A 30 1.92 -11.74 -7.75
C SER A 30 0.57 -11.09 -7.45
N LEU A 31 -0.30 -10.92 -8.45
CA LEU A 31 -1.69 -10.52 -8.24
C LEU A 31 -2.41 -11.47 -7.28
N PHE A 32 -2.43 -12.76 -7.60
CA PHE A 32 -3.07 -13.76 -6.74
C PHE A 32 -2.40 -13.84 -5.35
N ALA A 33 -1.07 -13.75 -5.28
CA ALA A 33 -0.36 -13.74 -4.00
C ALA A 33 -0.71 -12.52 -3.15
N SER A 34 -0.85 -11.35 -3.77
CA SER A 34 -1.23 -10.11 -3.08
C SER A 34 -2.67 -10.15 -2.58
N GLU A 35 -3.58 -10.81 -3.30
CA GLU A 35 -4.97 -11.02 -2.86
C GLU A 35 -5.03 -11.93 -1.64
N ILE A 36 -4.26 -13.02 -1.62
CA ILE A 36 -4.18 -13.94 -0.48
C ILE A 36 -3.62 -13.20 0.75
N LEU A 37 -2.54 -12.44 0.57
CA LEU A 37 -1.95 -11.64 1.65
C LEU A 37 -2.95 -10.62 2.20
N LEU A 38 -3.65 -9.91 1.31
CA LEU A 38 -4.69 -8.93 1.66
C LEU A 38 -5.84 -9.60 2.42
N ALA A 39 -6.29 -10.78 1.98
CA ALA A 39 -7.36 -11.51 2.65
C ALA A 39 -6.96 -11.95 4.07
N ILE A 40 -5.74 -12.48 4.24
CA ILE A 40 -5.20 -12.84 5.56
C ILE A 40 -5.14 -11.60 6.45
N LEU A 41 -4.65 -10.48 5.91
CA LEU A 41 -4.59 -9.21 6.63
C LEU A 41 -5.98 -8.73 7.05
N LEU A 42 -6.98 -8.78 6.17
CA LEU A 42 -8.35 -8.36 6.49
C LEU A 42 -8.96 -9.24 7.57
N ILE A 43 -8.78 -10.55 7.50
CA ILE A 43 -9.27 -11.45 8.56
C ILE A 43 -8.61 -11.11 9.89
N PHE A 44 -7.29 -10.90 9.89
CA PHE A 44 -6.56 -10.49 11.10
C PHE A 44 -7.06 -9.14 11.64
N VAL A 45 -7.21 -8.13 10.78
CA VAL A 45 -7.74 -6.81 11.15
C VAL A 45 -9.16 -6.92 11.72
N GLY A 46 -10.01 -7.72 11.09
CA GLY A 46 -11.36 -7.98 11.58
C GLY A 46 -11.38 -8.60 12.97
N ILE A 47 -10.49 -9.57 13.25
CA ILE A 47 -10.34 -10.16 14.59
C ILE A 47 -9.86 -9.10 15.60
N THR A 48 -8.90 -8.25 15.23
CA THR A 48 -8.44 -7.16 16.12
C THR A 48 -9.54 -6.14 16.42
N LEU A 49 -10.40 -5.82 15.45
CA LEU A 49 -11.56 -4.94 15.64
C LEU A 49 -12.57 -5.51 16.64
N LEU A 50 -12.79 -6.83 16.60
CA LEU A 50 -13.69 -7.51 17.55
C LEU A 50 -13.13 -7.57 18.98
N THR A 51 -11.81 -7.70 19.12
CA THR A 51 -11.14 -7.95 20.42
C THR A 51 -10.65 -6.66 21.09
N ALA A 52 -9.90 -5.83 20.36
CA ALA A 52 -9.23 -4.65 20.90
C ALA A 52 -10.03 -3.36 20.71
N GLY A 53 -10.96 -3.32 19.74
CA GLY A 53 -11.66 -2.09 19.35
C GLY A 53 -10.73 -1.01 18.78
N THR A 54 -9.44 -1.26 18.66
CA THR A 54 -8.46 -0.33 18.08
C THR A 54 -8.26 -0.62 16.60
N THR A 55 -8.08 0.44 15.81
CA THR A 55 -7.66 0.33 14.41
C THR A 55 -6.15 0.53 14.31
N PHE A 56 -5.51 -0.02 13.28
CA PHE A 56 -4.11 0.29 12.94
C PHE A 56 -3.87 1.81 12.71
N PHE A 57 -4.93 2.58 12.43
CA PHE A 57 -4.90 4.02 12.19
C PHE A 57 -5.33 4.87 13.39
N GLY A 58 -5.60 4.27 14.57
CA GLY A 58 -5.94 5.03 15.79
C GLY A 58 -6.85 4.28 16.77
N GLU A 59 -7.00 4.85 17.98
CA GLU A 59 -7.92 4.36 19.00
C GLU A 59 -9.37 4.59 18.57
N ALA A 60 -10.09 3.52 18.23
CA ALA A 60 -11.55 3.58 18.08
C ALA A 60 -12.21 3.16 19.39
N LYS A 61 -13.18 3.92 19.86
CA LYS A 61 -13.95 3.53 21.06
C LYS A 61 -14.82 2.33 20.70
N ARG A 62 -14.76 1.27 21.52
CA ARG A 62 -15.54 0.04 21.35
C ARG A 62 -17.04 0.34 21.39
N THR A 63 -17.58 0.65 20.22
CA THR A 63 -19.00 0.93 19.98
C THR A 63 -19.59 -0.26 19.24
N TRP A 64 -20.89 -0.51 19.35
CA TRP A 64 -21.55 -1.61 18.62
C TRP A 64 -21.29 -1.54 17.10
N TRP A 65 -21.17 -0.33 16.55
CA TRP A 65 -20.75 -0.07 15.17
C TRP A 65 -19.38 -0.66 14.80
N VAL A 66 -18.41 -0.62 15.71
CA VAL A 66 -17.06 -1.17 15.48
C VAL A 66 -17.11 -2.70 15.40
N VAL A 67 -17.98 -3.33 16.17
CA VAL A 67 -18.21 -4.78 16.12
C VAL A 67 -18.80 -5.18 14.77
N VAL A 68 -19.81 -4.45 14.30
CA VAL A 68 -20.41 -4.68 12.98
C VAL A 68 -19.37 -4.51 11.88
N LEU A 69 -18.55 -3.45 11.93
CA LEU A 69 -17.46 -3.25 10.99
C LEU A 69 -16.43 -4.38 11.02
N GLY A 70 -16.05 -4.87 12.21
CA GLY A 70 -15.15 -6.02 12.36
C GLY A 70 -15.69 -7.28 11.68
N VAL A 71 -16.97 -7.61 11.89
CA VAL A 71 -17.61 -8.74 11.21
C VAL A 71 -17.61 -8.56 9.69
N LEU A 72 -17.98 -7.38 9.20
CA LEU A 72 -17.99 -7.08 7.76
C LEU A 72 -16.59 -7.21 7.15
N VAL A 73 -15.56 -6.76 7.85
CA VAL A 73 -14.16 -6.86 7.41
C VAL A 73 -13.72 -8.32 7.31
N ILE A 74 -14.07 -9.17 8.28
CA ILE A 74 -13.77 -10.61 8.22
C ILE A 74 -14.49 -11.26 7.02
N LEU A 75 -15.78 -10.96 6.86
CA LEU A 75 -16.56 -11.49 5.73
C LEU A 75 -15.96 -11.06 4.39
N PHE A 76 -15.50 -9.81 4.27
CA PHE A 76 -14.84 -9.32 3.07
C PHE A 76 -13.53 -10.06 2.79
N GLY A 77 -12.73 -10.32 3.83
CA GLY A 77 -11.50 -11.12 3.72
C GLY A 77 -11.79 -12.56 3.27
N ILE A 78 -12.83 -13.20 3.81
CA ILE A 78 -13.25 -14.55 3.37
C ILE A 78 -13.73 -14.54 1.92
N LEU A 79 -14.55 -13.56 1.53
CA LEU A 79 -15.04 -13.45 0.16
C LEU A 79 -13.93 -13.21 -0.85
N THR A 80 -12.85 -12.52 -0.44
CA THR A 80 -11.65 -12.34 -1.26
C THR A 80 -10.95 -13.68 -1.56
N LEU A 81 -10.97 -14.63 -0.62
CA LEU A 81 -10.42 -15.97 -0.85
C LEU A 81 -11.32 -16.84 -1.74
N ILE A 82 -12.64 -16.67 -1.67
CA ILE A 82 -13.59 -17.47 -2.45
C ILE A 82 -13.65 -17.00 -3.91
N PHE A 83 -13.60 -15.68 -4.12
CA PHE A 83 -13.72 -15.07 -5.44
C PHE A 83 -12.49 -14.20 -5.77
N PRO A 84 -11.31 -14.82 -5.96
CA PRO A 84 -10.12 -14.11 -6.40
C PRO A 84 -10.38 -13.47 -7.77
N GLY A 85 -9.93 -12.23 -7.96
CA GLY A 85 -10.20 -11.43 -9.16
C GLY A 85 -11.47 -10.54 -9.11
N ILE A 86 -12.62 -11.01 -8.59
CA ILE A 86 -13.79 -10.12 -8.43
C ILE A 86 -13.51 -9.11 -7.32
N MET A 87 -12.99 -9.59 -6.18
CA MET A 87 -12.65 -8.70 -5.06
C MET A 87 -11.52 -7.73 -5.38
N LEU A 88 -10.63 -8.09 -6.31
CA LEU A 88 -9.63 -7.18 -6.85
C LEU A 88 -10.27 -5.97 -7.52
N VAL A 89 -11.25 -6.21 -8.39
CA VAL A 89 -11.98 -5.15 -9.10
C VAL A 89 -12.73 -4.25 -8.11
N TYR A 90 -13.38 -4.83 -7.10
CA TYR A 90 -14.03 -4.05 -6.04
C TYR A 90 -13.03 -3.20 -5.25
N ALA A 91 -11.88 -3.74 -4.88
CA ALA A 91 -10.83 -3.00 -4.19
C ALA A 91 -10.35 -1.81 -5.04
N MET A 92 -10.21 -1.99 -6.36
CA MET A 92 -9.85 -0.90 -7.27
C MET A 92 -10.93 0.18 -7.35
N TYR A 93 -12.22 -0.16 -7.32
CA TYR A 93 -13.28 0.86 -7.23
C TYR A 93 -13.22 1.67 -5.94
N VAL A 94 -12.96 1.02 -4.81
CA VAL A 94 -12.79 1.69 -3.52
C VAL A 94 -11.57 2.62 -3.55
N LEU A 95 -10.44 2.13 -4.07
CA LEU A 95 -9.23 2.94 -4.25
C LEU A 95 -9.43 4.09 -5.23
N ALA A 96 -10.18 3.89 -6.31
CA ALA A 96 -10.52 4.93 -7.26
C ALA A 96 -11.34 6.04 -6.60
N ALA A 97 -12.37 5.67 -5.84
CA ALA A 97 -13.17 6.64 -5.09
C ALA A 97 -12.32 7.41 -4.07
N ALA A 98 -11.46 6.71 -3.32
CA ALA A 98 -10.55 7.34 -2.37
C ALA A 98 -9.57 8.31 -3.06
N ALA A 99 -8.99 7.92 -4.20
CA ALA A 99 -8.08 8.76 -4.97
C ALA A 99 -8.78 9.99 -5.55
N LEU A 100 -10.02 9.86 -6.02
CA LEU A 100 -10.83 10.99 -6.49
C LEU A 100 -11.16 11.95 -5.36
N ILE A 101 -11.64 11.44 -4.22
CA ILE A 101 -12.00 12.27 -3.06
C ILE A 101 -10.77 12.99 -2.53
N GLY A 102 -9.66 12.27 -2.34
CA GLY A 102 -8.39 12.84 -1.91
C GLY A 102 -7.86 13.88 -2.90
N GLY A 103 -7.86 13.55 -4.20
CA GLY A 103 -7.39 14.45 -5.25
C GLY A 103 -8.21 15.74 -5.37
N VAL A 104 -9.54 15.64 -5.28
CA VAL A 104 -10.44 16.81 -5.24
C VAL A 104 -10.20 17.63 -3.98
N THR A 105 -9.99 16.98 -2.83
CA THR A 105 -9.72 17.68 -1.56
C THR A 105 -8.40 18.44 -1.62
N ASP A 106 -7.33 17.80 -2.09
CA ASP A 106 -6.02 18.42 -2.27
C ASP A 106 -6.07 19.61 -3.22
N LEU A 107 -6.80 19.47 -4.33
CA LEU A 107 -7.00 20.54 -5.30
C LEU A 107 -7.82 21.70 -4.70
N ALA A 108 -8.88 21.39 -3.95
CA ALA A 108 -9.68 22.41 -3.26
C ALA A 108 -8.83 23.17 -2.22
N VAL A 109 -8.00 22.46 -1.45
CA VAL A 109 -7.08 23.07 -0.47
C VAL A 109 -6.02 23.93 -1.16
N ALA A 110 -5.50 23.50 -2.31
CA ALA A 110 -4.54 24.28 -3.10
C ALA A 110 -5.14 25.62 -3.57
N LEU A 111 -6.42 25.62 -3.97
CA LEU A 111 -7.13 26.79 -4.48
C LEU A 111 -7.67 27.71 -3.36
N MET A 112 -8.15 27.15 -2.25
CA MET A 112 -8.84 27.89 -1.18
C MET A 112 -7.96 28.21 0.04
N GLY A 113 -6.90 27.42 0.30
CA GLY A 113 -6.16 27.49 1.56
C GLY A 113 -5.10 28.59 1.61
N LYS A 114 -5.03 29.34 2.74
CA LYS A 114 -3.82 30.09 3.13
C LYS A 114 -2.75 29.07 3.53
N SER A 115 -1.92 28.66 2.58
CA SER A 115 -0.94 27.57 2.76
C SER A 115 0.19 27.98 3.73
N ALA A 116 0.00 27.74 5.02
CA ALA A 116 1.02 28.02 6.02
C ALA A 116 2.00 26.85 6.25
N GLN A 117 1.74 25.66 5.70
CA GLN A 117 2.52 24.44 5.98
C GLN A 117 2.98 23.63 4.75
N PHE A 118 2.29 23.70 3.61
CA PHE A 118 2.62 22.89 2.42
C PHE A 118 2.77 23.74 1.16
N ASN A 119 3.63 23.30 0.24
CA ASN A 119 3.85 23.98 -1.04
C ASN A 119 2.60 23.84 -1.92
N ARG A 120 1.92 24.96 -2.21
CA ARG A 120 0.69 25.01 -3.02
C ARG A 120 0.81 24.32 -4.37
N GLY A 121 1.96 24.49 -5.03
CA GLY A 121 2.21 23.83 -6.31
C GLY A 121 2.22 22.30 -6.18
N LEU A 122 2.76 21.79 -5.08
CA LEU A 122 2.82 20.35 -4.83
C LEU A 122 1.42 19.78 -4.52
N LEU A 123 0.59 20.50 -3.76
CA LEU A 123 -0.81 20.13 -3.50
C LEU A 123 -1.66 20.13 -4.79
N ALA A 124 -1.46 21.12 -5.67
CA ALA A 124 -2.18 21.14 -6.95
C ALA A 124 -1.77 19.95 -7.83
N VAL A 125 -0.47 19.64 -7.87
CA VAL A 125 0.05 18.48 -8.62
C VAL A 125 -0.44 17.17 -8.01
N SER A 126 -0.41 17.01 -6.68
CA SER A 126 -0.93 15.80 -6.01
C SER A 126 -2.42 15.63 -6.26
N GLY A 127 -3.18 16.72 -6.20
CA GLY A 127 -4.62 16.73 -6.48
C GLY A 127 -4.94 16.27 -7.89
N ILE A 128 -4.27 16.85 -8.89
CA ILE A 128 -4.45 16.48 -10.30
C ILE A 128 -4.03 15.02 -10.54
N LEU A 129 -2.88 14.61 -10.01
CA LEU A 129 -2.42 13.22 -10.15
C LEU A 129 -3.38 12.23 -9.49
N GLY A 130 -3.91 12.56 -8.30
CA GLY A 130 -4.90 11.75 -7.61
C GLY A 130 -6.19 11.59 -8.41
N ILE A 131 -6.66 12.67 -9.04
CA ILE A 131 -7.84 12.62 -9.93
C ILE A 131 -7.56 11.73 -11.15
N ILE A 132 -6.42 11.94 -11.82
CA ILE A 132 -6.02 11.15 -13.00
C ILE A 132 -5.94 9.67 -12.64
N LEU A 133 -5.25 9.33 -11.53
CA LEU A 133 -5.15 7.96 -11.05
C LEU A 133 -6.52 7.37 -10.72
N GLY A 134 -7.38 8.12 -10.03
CA GLY A 134 -8.74 7.69 -9.72
C GLY A 134 -9.56 7.39 -10.98
N VAL A 135 -9.47 8.24 -12.01
CA VAL A 135 -10.14 8.00 -13.31
C VAL A 135 -9.57 6.78 -14.03
N LEU A 136 -8.24 6.62 -14.04
CA LEU A 136 -7.61 5.44 -14.65
C LEU A 136 -8.07 4.15 -13.99
N PHE A 137 -8.19 4.14 -12.66
CA PHE A 137 -8.68 3.00 -11.89
C PHE A 137 -10.14 2.65 -12.22
N LEU A 138 -10.98 3.64 -12.55
CA LEU A 138 -12.36 3.41 -12.97
C LEU A 138 -12.47 2.83 -14.39
N ILE A 139 -11.64 3.30 -15.33
CA ILE A 139 -11.72 2.91 -16.74
C ILE A 139 -11.36 1.44 -16.91
N ASN A 140 -10.26 1.00 -16.27
CA ASN A 140 -9.85 -0.40 -16.33
C ASN A 140 -9.24 -0.84 -14.99
N PRO A 141 -10.07 -1.36 -14.07
CA PRO A 141 -9.61 -1.74 -12.73
C PRO A 141 -8.61 -2.91 -12.79
N VAL A 142 -8.77 -3.81 -13.76
CA VAL A 142 -7.85 -4.94 -13.94
C VAL A 142 -6.45 -4.43 -14.27
N ILE A 143 -6.30 -3.67 -15.36
CA ILE A 143 -5.00 -3.09 -15.75
C ILE A 143 -4.42 -2.22 -14.63
N SER A 144 -5.26 -1.45 -13.95
CA SER A 144 -4.81 -0.59 -12.85
C SER A 144 -4.21 -1.37 -11.68
N ALA A 145 -4.78 -2.52 -11.34
CA ALA A 145 -4.21 -3.40 -10.33
C ALA A 145 -2.82 -3.91 -10.74
N PHE A 146 -2.61 -4.27 -12.01
CA PHE A 146 -1.27 -4.60 -12.53
C PHE A 146 -0.30 -3.43 -12.37
N THR A 147 -0.73 -2.21 -12.73
CA THR A 147 0.11 -1.01 -12.66
C THR A 147 0.57 -0.72 -11.24
N ILE A 148 -0.30 -0.87 -10.23
CA ILE A 148 0.09 -0.67 -8.82
C ILE A 148 1.17 -1.66 -8.40
N ILE A 149 1.05 -2.92 -8.82
CA ILE A 149 2.04 -3.97 -8.50
C ILE A 149 3.37 -3.70 -9.18
N GLU A 150 3.37 -3.26 -10.44
CA GLU A 150 4.59 -2.90 -11.15
C GLU A 150 5.28 -1.70 -10.53
N ILE A 151 4.51 -0.65 -10.20
CA ILE A 151 5.04 0.52 -9.48
C ILE A 151 5.66 0.07 -8.15
N ALA A 152 4.96 -0.76 -7.38
CA ALA A 152 5.51 -1.31 -6.13
C ALA A 152 6.81 -2.10 -6.38
N GLY A 153 6.85 -2.96 -7.41
CA GLY A 153 8.05 -3.71 -7.81
C GLY A 153 9.24 -2.81 -8.14
N ILE A 154 9.01 -1.71 -8.88
CA ILE A 154 10.03 -0.69 -9.16
C ILE A 154 10.55 -0.08 -7.86
N PHE A 155 9.67 0.26 -6.91
CA PHE A 155 10.07 0.78 -5.61
C PHE A 155 10.92 -0.23 -4.82
N PHE A 156 10.51 -1.50 -4.74
CA PHE A 156 11.28 -2.54 -4.06
C PHE A 156 12.66 -2.72 -4.67
N PHE A 157 12.76 -2.65 -6.00
CA PHE A 157 14.04 -2.70 -6.70
C PHE A 157 14.94 -1.52 -6.32
N ALA A 158 14.41 -0.29 -6.35
CA ALA A 158 15.14 0.91 -5.99
C ALA A 158 15.62 0.90 -4.52
N PHE A 159 14.73 0.54 -3.58
CA PHE A 159 15.11 0.42 -2.16
C PHE A 159 16.08 -0.73 -1.91
N GLY A 160 16.00 -1.82 -2.68
CA GLY A 160 16.98 -2.90 -2.68
C GLY A 160 18.39 -2.39 -2.98
N ILE A 161 18.54 -1.57 -4.02
CA ILE A 161 19.82 -0.94 -4.38
C ILE A 161 20.32 -0.03 -3.25
N VAL A 162 19.45 0.84 -2.71
CA VAL A 162 19.83 1.75 -1.62
C VAL A 162 20.31 0.98 -0.38
N ALA A 163 19.60 -0.08 0.00
CA ALA A 163 19.97 -0.91 1.15
C ALA A 163 21.35 -1.59 0.99
N ILE A 164 21.72 -1.97 -0.25
CA ILE A 164 23.05 -2.50 -0.54
C ILE A 164 24.11 -1.41 -0.38
N ILE A 165 23.86 -0.20 -0.89
CA ILE A 165 24.76 0.96 -0.73
C ILE A 165 24.98 1.26 0.75
N GLU A 166 23.89 1.31 1.53
CA GLU A 166 23.96 1.52 2.98
C GLU A 166 24.74 0.42 3.70
N ALA A 167 24.59 -0.84 3.30
CA ALA A 167 25.37 -1.94 3.86
C ALA A 167 26.88 -1.71 3.67
N PHE A 168 27.29 -1.30 2.46
CA PHE A 168 28.70 -1.02 2.18
C PHE A 168 29.21 0.22 2.92
N MET A 169 28.40 1.28 3.01
CA MET A 169 28.73 2.49 3.78
C MET A 169 28.86 2.20 5.27
N ALA A 170 27.95 1.41 5.84
CA ALA A 170 28.00 1.02 7.25
C ALA A 170 29.26 0.20 7.56
N LYS A 171 29.68 -0.68 6.64
CA LYS A 171 30.95 -1.41 6.75
C LYS A 171 32.17 -0.48 6.69
N SER A 172 32.18 0.50 5.77
CA SER A 172 33.31 1.44 5.64
C SER A 172 33.42 2.45 6.78
N ALA A 173 32.32 2.82 7.42
CA ALA A 173 32.34 3.71 8.59
C ALA A 173 32.81 3.01 9.89
N SER A 174 32.83 1.69 9.88
CA SER A 174 33.26 0.86 11.01
C SER A 174 34.66 0.24 10.83
N ALA A 175 35.35 0.59 9.75
CA ALA A 175 36.74 0.20 9.43
C ALA A 175 37.67 1.40 9.63
#